data_AF-A0A399PAL3-F1
#
_entry.id   AF-A0A399PAL3-F1
#
_cell.length_a   1.000
_cell.length_b   1.000
_cell.length_c   1.000
_cell.angle_alpha   90.00
_cell.angle_beta   90.00
_cell.angle_gamma   90.00
#
_symmetry.space_group_name_H-M   'P 1'
#
loop_
_entity.id
_entity.type
_entity.pdbx_description
1 polymer ?
#
loop_
_entity_poly.entity_id
_entity_poly.type
_entity_poly.pdbx_seq_one_letter_code
_entity_poly.pdbx_strand_id
1 'polypeptide(L)'
;RGYKEEGSTTTPFDMVMLNDMDRYHLVIDAIDRTPGLSRTQGPLRQRMEDARLRARQYTREHGEDIPEVADWTWAASVTGSVHAANVGVGQLSVASSTGGDNE
;
A
#
# COMPACT_ATOMS: atom_id res chain seq x y z
N ARG A 1 1.62 15.95 1.86
CA ARG A 1 1.08 15.00 2.85
C ARG A 1 2.24 14.31 3.52
N GLY A 2 2.12 13.97 4.80
CA GLY A 2 3.20 13.37 5.58
C GLY A 2 2.67 12.80 6.89
N TYR A 3 3.59 12.25 7.68
CA TYR A 3 3.34 11.71 9.00
C TYR A 3 2.62 12.73 9.90
N LYS A 4 1.65 12.24 10.68
CA LYS A 4 0.81 13.03 11.61
C LYS A 4 1.10 12.72 13.08
N GLU A 5 2.16 11.95 13.38
CA GLU A 5 2.47 11.51 14.75
C GLU A 5 1.45 10.54 15.36
N GLU A 6 0.61 9.95 14.51
CA GLU A 6 -0.34 8.93 14.92
C GLU A 6 0.29 7.55 14.74
N GLY A 7 0.50 6.83 15.85
CA GLY A 7 1.16 5.53 15.84
C GLY A 7 0.78 4.64 17.03
N SER A 8 0.73 3.34 16.78
CA SER A 8 0.57 2.29 17.78
C SER A 8 1.22 1.00 17.28
N THR A 9 1.30 -0.04 18.11
CA THR A 9 1.67 -1.37 17.61
C THR A 9 0.48 -1.93 16.83
N THR A 10 0.52 -1.80 15.50
CA THR A 10 -0.52 -2.27 14.57
C THR A 10 0.09 -2.70 13.24
N THR A 11 -0.74 -3.11 12.29
CA THR A 11 -0.28 -3.58 10.98
C THR A 11 0.30 -2.43 10.13
N PRO A 12 1.20 -2.72 9.17
CA PRO A 12 1.80 -1.69 8.32
C PRO A 12 0.77 -0.82 7.58
N PHE A 13 -0.31 -1.40 7.06
CA PHE A 13 -1.34 -0.61 6.39
C PHE A 13 -2.16 0.25 7.35
N ASP A 14 -2.50 -0.27 8.54
CA ASP A 14 -3.22 0.52 9.56
C ASP A 14 -2.39 1.71 10.02
N MET A 15 -1.06 1.56 10.14
CA MET A 15 -0.14 2.68 10.43
C MET A 15 -0.22 3.80 9.39
N VAL A 16 -0.23 3.50 8.09
CA VAL A 16 -0.36 4.55 7.06
C VAL A 16 -1.78 5.11 6.97
N MET A 17 -2.80 4.31 7.32
CA MET A 17 -4.18 4.77 7.44
C MET A 17 -4.36 5.78 8.57
N LEU A 18 -3.76 5.54 9.74
CA LEU A 18 -3.78 6.48 10.87
C LEU A 18 -3.21 7.86 10.48
N ASN A 19 -2.28 7.87 9.53
CA ASN A 19 -1.62 9.09 9.05
C ASN A 19 -2.25 9.67 7.76
N ASP A 20 -3.36 9.12 7.27
CA ASP A 20 -3.99 9.52 6.01
C ASP A 20 -3.06 9.49 4.79
N MET A 21 -2.22 8.46 4.75
CA MET A 21 -1.25 8.17 3.68
C MET A 21 -1.52 6.84 2.96
N ASP A 22 -2.59 6.15 3.28
CA ASP A 22 -2.96 4.91 2.59
C ASP A 22 -3.48 5.17 1.16
N ARG A 23 -3.39 4.12 0.33
CA ARG A 23 -3.76 4.16 -1.09
C ARG A 23 -5.20 4.62 -1.33
N TYR A 24 -6.15 4.29 -0.46
CA TYR A 24 -7.55 4.68 -0.67
C TYR A 24 -7.75 6.18 -0.41
N HIS A 25 -7.14 6.70 0.66
CA HIS A 25 -7.18 8.12 0.94
C HIS A 25 -6.48 8.96 -0.14
N LEU A 26 -5.37 8.47 -0.68
CA LEU A 26 -4.69 9.12 -1.80
C LEU A 26 -5.56 9.20 -3.07
N VAL A 27 -6.40 8.20 -3.34
CA VAL A 27 -7.36 8.25 -4.45
C VAL A 27 -8.45 9.30 -4.17
N ILE A 28 -8.97 9.35 -2.94
CA ILE A 28 -9.95 10.37 -2.53
C ILE A 28 -9.38 11.78 -2.75
N ASP A 29 -8.12 12.01 -2.38
CA ASP A 29 -7.46 13.29 -2.65
C ASP A 29 -7.33 13.63 -4.11
N ALA A 30 -6.96 12.65 -4.93
CA ALA A 30 -6.85 12.87 -6.36
C ALA A 30 -8.21 13.28 -6.95
N ILE A 31 -9.31 12.68 -6.48
CA ILE A 31 -10.68 13.05 -6.88
C ILE A 31 -11.02 14.47 -6.41
N ASP A 32 -10.81 14.77 -5.13
CA ASP A 32 -11.25 16.01 -4.50
C ASP A 32 -10.44 17.23 -5.02
N ARG A 33 -9.17 17.02 -5.41
CA ARG A 33 -8.27 18.09 -5.87
C ARG A 33 -8.23 18.28 -7.39
N THR A 34 -8.75 17.35 -8.18
CA THR A 34 -8.77 17.47 -9.63
C THR A 34 -10.05 18.17 -10.09
N PRO A 35 -9.95 19.33 -10.79
CA PRO A 35 -11.12 20.02 -11.30
C PRO A 35 -12.01 19.12 -12.16
N GLY A 36 -13.30 19.06 -11.83
CA GLY A 36 -14.30 18.27 -12.54
C GLY A 36 -14.47 16.83 -12.06
N LEU A 37 -13.48 16.24 -11.38
CA LEU A 37 -13.60 14.86 -10.88
C LEU A 37 -14.47 14.75 -9.63
N SER A 38 -14.40 15.70 -8.71
CA SER A 38 -15.24 15.71 -7.50
C SER A 38 -16.74 15.63 -7.80
N ARG A 39 -17.19 16.19 -8.93
CA ARG A 39 -18.61 16.15 -9.37
C ARG A 39 -19.00 14.85 -10.07
N THR A 40 -18.05 14.16 -10.70
CA THR A 40 -18.31 13.02 -11.59
C THR A 40 -17.97 11.67 -10.95
N GLN A 41 -17.04 11.65 -10.00
CA GLN A 41 -16.49 10.43 -9.39
C GLN A 41 -16.98 10.19 -7.96
N GLY A 42 -18.15 10.73 -7.58
CA GLY A 42 -18.77 10.48 -6.28
C GLY A 42 -18.87 8.99 -5.91
N PRO A 43 -19.32 8.10 -6.80
CA PRO A 43 -19.37 6.66 -6.51
C PRO A 43 -17.99 6.02 -6.26
N LEU A 44 -16.94 6.46 -6.97
CA LEU A 44 -15.60 5.96 -6.74
C LEU A 44 -15.06 6.44 -5.38
N ARG A 45 -15.29 7.72 -5.06
CA ARG A 45 -14.93 8.30 -3.76
C ARG A 45 -15.55 7.51 -2.60
N GLN A 46 -16.86 7.22 -2.69
CA GLN A 46 -17.56 6.40 -1.68
C GLN A 46 -16.94 5.00 -1.56
N ARG A 47 -16.66 4.32 -2.67
CA ARG A 47 -16.00 3.00 -2.64
C ARG A 47 -14.64 3.03 -1.94
N MET A 48 -13.89 4.13 -2.05
CA MET A 48 -12.61 4.26 -1.35
C MET A 48 -12.79 4.46 0.16
N GLU A 49 -13.83 5.18 0.58
CA GLU A 49 -14.20 5.29 2.00
C GLU A 49 -14.62 3.93 2.56
N ASP A 50 -15.49 3.21 1.84
CA ASP A 50 -15.94 1.88 2.22
C ASP A 50 -14.77 0.88 2.28
N ALA A 51 -13.84 0.94 1.32
CA ALA A 51 -12.64 0.11 1.30
C ALA A 51 -11.74 0.39 2.52
N ARG A 52 -11.62 1.66 2.93
CA ARG A 52 -10.91 2.07 4.15
C ARG A 52 -11.56 1.47 5.40
N LEU A 53 -12.88 1.56 5.52
CA LEU A 53 -13.61 0.99 6.65
C LEU A 53 -13.42 -0.53 6.73
N ARG A 54 -13.55 -1.23 5.59
CA ARG A 54 -13.32 -2.68 5.50
C ARG A 54 -11.89 -3.08 5.87
N ALA A 55 -10.88 -2.35 5.40
CA ALA A 55 -9.49 -2.62 5.75
C ALA A 55 -9.24 -2.46 7.25
N ARG A 56 -9.77 -1.39 7.86
CA ARG A 56 -9.67 -1.18 9.31
C ARG A 56 -10.38 -2.28 10.10
N GLN A 57 -11.57 -2.71 9.67
CA GLN A 57 -12.28 -3.81 10.29
C GLN A 57 -11.47 -5.11 10.22
N TYR A 58 -10.90 -5.42 9.05
CA TYR A 58 -10.09 -6.62 8.85
C TYR A 58 -8.88 -6.66 9.79
N THR A 59 -8.15 -5.54 9.92
CA THR A 59 -7.02 -5.43 10.87
C THR A 59 -7.45 -5.71 12.30
N ARG A 60 -8.63 -5.24 12.73
CA ARG A 60 -9.12 -5.44 14.11
C ARG A 60 -9.58 -6.89 14.36
N GLU A 61 -10.13 -7.53 13.34
CA GLU A 61 -10.63 -8.91 13.42
C GLU A 61 -9.52 -9.96 13.29
N HIS A 62 -8.54 -9.73 12.42
CA HIS A 62 -7.54 -10.73 12.03
C HIS A 62 -6.11 -10.40 12.48
N GLY A 63 -5.83 -9.14 12.86
CA GLY A 63 -4.48 -8.71 13.23
C GLY A 63 -3.50 -8.59 12.06
N GLU A 64 -4.00 -8.66 10.82
CA GLU A 64 -3.22 -8.64 9.58
C GLU A 64 -3.77 -7.60 8.61
N ASP A 65 -2.98 -7.21 7.60
CA ASP A 65 -3.46 -6.36 6.52
C ASP A 65 -4.42 -7.14 5.59
N ILE A 66 -5.41 -6.45 5.03
CA ILE A 66 -6.38 -7.08 4.11
C ILE A 66 -5.66 -7.68 2.87
N PRO A 67 -6.04 -8.86 2.37
CA PRO A 67 -5.34 -9.52 1.26
C PRO A 67 -5.17 -8.65 0.01
N GLU A 68 -6.18 -7.85 -0.33
CA GLU A 68 -6.12 -6.89 -1.45
C GLU A 68 -4.96 -5.88 -1.32
N VAL A 69 -4.55 -5.55 -0.10
CA VAL A 69 -3.42 -4.65 0.17
C VAL A 69 -2.12 -5.43 0.22
N ALA A 70 -2.10 -6.54 0.96
CA ALA A 70 -0.91 -7.35 1.23
C ALA A 70 -0.36 -8.02 -0.04
N ASP A 71 -1.24 -8.56 -0.89
CA ASP A 71 -0.87 -9.32 -2.09
C ASP A 71 -0.74 -8.45 -3.34
N TRP A 72 -0.89 -7.12 -3.20
CA TRP A 72 -0.87 -6.22 -4.34
C TRP A 72 0.52 -6.10 -4.95
N THR A 73 0.57 -6.17 -6.28
CA THR A 73 1.80 -5.98 -7.06
C THR A 73 1.56 -5.02 -8.23
N TRP A 74 2.62 -4.37 -8.67
CA TRP A 74 2.59 -3.55 -9.89
C TRP A 74 2.50 -4.42 -11.14
N ALA A 75 1.54 -4.16 -12.03
CA ALA A 75 1.28 -4.97 -13.23
C ALA A 75 2.49 -5.17 -14.18
N ALA A 76 3.50 -4.31 -14.14
CA ALA A 76 4.73 -4.46 -14.92
C ALA A 76 5.54 -5.73 -14.54
N SER A 77 5.31 -6.30 -13.35
CA SER A 77 5.96 -7.55 -12.93
C SER A 77 5.53 -8.77 -13.74
N VAL A 78 4.38 -8.72 -14.42
CA VAL A 78 3.85 -9.81 -15.26
C VAL A 78 4.34 -9.70 -16.72
N THR A 79 4.76 -8.51 -17.16
CA THR A 79 5.27 -8.26 -18.53
C THR A 79 6.76 -7.93 -18.49
N GLY A 80 7.55 -8.88 -17.99
CA GLY A 80 9.00 -8.74 -17.83
C GLY A 80 9.80 -10.00 -18.15
N SER A 81 9.25 -10.95 -18.91
CA SER A 81 9.96 -12.17 -19.34
C SER A 81 10.49 -12.13 -20.78
N VAL A 82 10.52 -10.97 -21.44
CA VAL A 82 11.00 -10.89 -22.84
C VAL A 82 12.26 -10.03 -23.03
N HIS A 83 13.00 -9.67 -21.96
CA HIS A 83 14.30 -8.97 -22.08
C HIS A 83 15.34 -9.37 -21.03
N ALA A 84 15.36 -10.65 -20.61
CA ALA A 84 16.47 -11.21 -19.84
C ALA A 84 16.82 -12.62 -20.31
N ALA A 85 16.83 -12.84 -21.63
CA ALA A 85 17.73 -13.84 -22.17
C ALA A 85 19.14 -13.26 -22.04
N ASN A 86 19.92 -13.85 -21.13
CA ASN A 86 21.38 -13.82 -21.07
C ASN A 86 22.05 -12.85 -20.06
N VAL A 87 21.77 -13.00 -18.76
CA VAL A 87 22.84 -12.99 -17.73
C VAL A 87 22.43 -13.98 -16.64
N GLY A 88 23.16 -15.09 -16.53
CA GLY A 88 22.94 -16.06 -15.47
C GLY A 88 23.29 -15.48 -14.10
N VAL A 89 22.32 -15.43 -13.20
CA VAL A 89 22.58 -15.33 -11.76
C VAL A 89 21.62 -16.28 -11.07
N GLY A 90 22.19 -17.27 -10.40
CA GLY A 90 21.49 -18.30 -9.67
C GLY A 90 20.66 -17.73 -8.52
N GLN A 91 19.57 -18.43 -8.25
CA GLN A 91 18.89 -18.54 -6.97
C GLN A 91 19.82 -18.28 -5.78
N LEU A 92 19.59 -17.22 -5.00
CA LEU A 92 20.22 -17.06 -3.69
C LEU A 92 19.24 -16.54 -2.63
N SER A 93 19.31 -17.26 -1.52
CA SER A 93 18.58 -17.17 -0.25
C SER A 93 18.71 -15.82 0.44
N VAL A 94 17.59 -15.31 0.96
CA VAL A 94 17.62 -14.23 1.96
C VAL A 94 17.95 -14.85 3.33
N ALA A 95 19.25 -14.90 3.64
CA ALA A 95 19.74 -15.15 4.99
C ALA A 95 20.71 -14.02 5.39
N SER A 96 20.22 -13.18 6.31
CA SER A 96 20.94 -12.50 7.40
C SER A 96 22.37 -11.97 7.13
N SER A 97 22.50 -10.67 6.91
CA SER A 97 23.48 -9.82 7.64
C SER A 97 23.42 -8.36 7.15
N THR A 98 22.83 -7.47 7.94
CA THR A 98 23.14 -6.03 8.00
C THR A 98 22.50 -5.52 9.29
N GLY A 99 23.16 -4.88 10.24
CA GLY A 99 24.53 -4.41 10.37
C GLY A 99 24.71 -4.00 11.83
N GLY A 100 25.92 -4.15 12.34
CA GLY A 100 26.30 -3.81 13.70
C GLY A 100 27.60 -3.03 13.58
N ASP A 101 27.48 -1.74 13.32
CA ASP A 101 28.61 -0.85 13.13
C ASP A 101 28.12 0.60 13.23
N ASN A 102 27.88 1.03 14.47
CA ASN A 102 27.67 2.43 14.84
C ASN A 102 28.84 2.81 15.77
N GLU A 103 29.87 3.46 15.21
CA GLU A 103 30.80 4.32 15.96
C GLU A 103 30.09 5.60 16.44
#